data_AF-A0A9J5XYV2-F1
#
_entry.id   AF-A0A9J5XYV2-F1
#
_cell.length_a   1.000
_cell.length_b   1.000
_cell.length_c   1.000
_cell.angle_alpha   90.00
_cell.angle_beta   90.00
_cell.angle_gamma   90.00
#
_symmetry.space_group_name_H-M   'P 1'
#
loop_
_entity.id
_entity.type
_entity.pdbx_description
1 polymer ?
#
loop_
_entity_poly.entity_id
_entity_poly.type
_entity_poly.pdbx_seq_one_letter_code
_entity_poly.pdbx_strand_id
1 'polypeptide(L)'
;MAPAPSETITTDASSENNNVTITGKIYTRVRLATKSDLSHIYQLFYQIHEYHNYTHLYKATESSLANLLFKENPLPLFYGPSVLLLEVSPTPFNEPKNTTNEGFKPVLTTFDLKFPVVEGQVEEFRSKYDDKNDAYIAGYAFFYANYSCFYDKPGFYFESLYFRESYRKLGMGKLLFGTVASIAANNGFVSVEGIIAVWNKKSYDFYINMGVEIFDEFRYGKLHGENLQKYADIKDKNDQGSC
;
A
#
# COMPACT_ATOMS: atom_id res chain seq x y z
N MET A 1 -18.47 -37.86 -39.92
CA MET A 1 -17.59 -36.95 -39.15
C MET A 1 -18.37 -35.67 -38.92
N ALA A 2 -18.95 -35.50 -37.74
CA ALA A 2 -19.64 -34.28 -37.33
C ALA A 2 -18.66 -33.44 -36.48
N PRO A 3 -18.62 -32.11 -36.62
CA PRO A 3 -17.76 -31.28 -35.79
C PRO A 3 -18.29 -31.25 -34.35
N ALA A 4 -17.38 -31.31 -33.37
CA ALA A 4 -17.71 -31.14 -31.96
C ALA A 4 -18.26 -29.72 -31.70
N PRO A 5 -19.25 -29.55 -30.80
CA PRO A 5 -19.76 -28.23 -30.48
C PRO A 5 -18.72 -27.43 -29.70
N SER A 6 -18.43 -26.21 -30.17
CA SER A 6 -17.67 -25.20 -29.43
C SER A 6 -18.34 -24.90 -28.10
N GLU A 7 -17.56 -24.89 -27.03
CA GLU A 7 -17.99 -24.37 -25.72
C GLU A 7 -18.41 -22.91 -25.89
N THR A 8 -19.72 -22.70 -25.75
CA THR A 8 -20.37 -21.42 -25.96
C THR A 8 -20.32 -20.66 -24.62
N ILE A 9 -19.69 -19.49 -24.61
CA ILE A 9 -19.77 -18.54 -23.50
C ILE A 9 -21.23 -18.04 -23.47
N THR A 10 -22.02 -18.51 -22.51
CA THR A 10 -23.35 -17.98 -22.23
C THR A 10 -23.22 -16.81 -21.27
N THR A 11 -23.41 -15.59 -21.79
CA THR A 11 -23.66 -14.39 -20.99
C THR A 11 -25.16 -14.28 -20.75
N ASP A 12 -25.61 -14.58 -19.53
CA ASP A 12 -26.99 -14.35 -19.12
C ASP A 12 -27.12 -12.91 -18.62
N ALA A 13 -27.94 -12.11 -19.31
CA ALA A 13 -28.15 -10.71 -19.03
C ALA A 13 -29.31 -10.53 -18.04
N SER A 14 -28.98 -10.39 -16.75
CA SER A 14 -29.79 -9.66 -15.78
C SER A 14 -28.88 -8.66 -15.08
N SER A 15 -29.34 -7.42 -14.92
CA SER A 15 -28.56 -6.24 -14.54
C SER A 15 -27.77 -6.40 -13.23
N GLU A 16 -26.60 -5.76 -13.16
CA GLU A 16 -25.83 -5.42 -11.93
C GLU A 16 -24.93 -6.51 -11.31
N ASN A 17 -23.75 -6.73 -11.91
CA ASN A 17 -22.44 -6.78 -11.23
C ASN A 17 -21.34 -7.23 -12.22
N ASN A 18 -20.51 -6.31 -12.69
CA ASN A 18 -19.32 -6.62 -13.50
C ASN A 18 -18.22 -7.23 -12.60
N ASN A 19 -18.49 -8.36 -11.96
CA ASN A 19 -17.52 -9.01 -11.09
C ASN A 19 -16.59 -9.90 -11.91
N VAL A 20 -15.31 -9.94 -11.55
CA VAL A 20 -14.35 -10.91 -12.09
C VAL A 20 -14.02 -11.93 -11.01
N THR A 21 -14.23 -13.21 -11.32
CA THR A 21 -13.90 -14.30 -10.39
C THR A 21 -12.57 -14.93 -10.79
N ILE A 22 -11.60 -14.91 -9.89
CA ILE A 22 -10.27 -15.51 -10.05
C ILE A 22 -10.25 -16.84 -9.29
N THR A 23 -9.86 -17.92 -9.96
CA THR A 23 -9.80 -19.27 -9.39
C THR A 23 -8.48 -19.97 -9.71
N GLY A 24 -8.14 -21.00 -8.94
CA GLY A 24 -6.92 -21.78 -9.16
C GLY A 24 -5.66 -21.02 -8.78
N LYS A 25 -5.14 -20.16 -9.67
CA LYS A 25 -3.95 -19.35 -9.43
C LYS A 25 -4.27 -17.87 -9.57
N ILE A 26 -3.64 -17.07 -8.71
CA ILE A 26 -3.62 -15.62 -8.84
C ILE A 26 -2.17 -15.15 -9.01
N TYR A 27 -1.94 -14.38 -10.06
CA TYR A 27 -0.64 -13.80 -10.36
C TYR A 27 -0.56 -12.44 -9.70
N THR A 28 0.61 -12.09 -9.16
CA THR A 28 0.82 -10.84 -8.42
C THR A 28 2.04 -10.09 -8.91
N ARG A 29 1.95 -8.76 -8.87
CA ARG A 29 3.06 -7.84 -9.14
C ARG A 29 3.11 -6.79 -8.03
N VAL A 30 4.21 -6.75 -7.28
CA VAL A 30 4.52 -5.61 -6.40
C VAL A 30 5.37 -4.62 -7.19
N ARG A 31 4.92 -3.38 -7.29
CA ARG A 31 5.62 -2.32 -8.01
C ARG A 31 5.55 -0.98 -7.27
N LEU A 32 6.48 -0.09 -7.60
CA LEU A 32 6.39 1.30 -7.19
C LEU A 32 5.19 1.97 -7.90
N ALA A 33 4.45 2.76 -7.15
CA ALA A 33 3.37 3.57 -7.70
C ALA A 33 3.91 4.67 -8.61
N THR A 34 3.14 5.00 -9.65
CA THR A 34 3.44 6.08 -10.58
C THR A 34 2.31 7.11 -10.59
N LYS A 35 2.49 8.21 -11.31
CA LYS A 35 1.46 9.26 -11.44
C LYS A 35 0.11 8.73 -11.97
N SER A 36 0.10 7.66 -12.78
CA SER A 36 -1.15 7.07 -13.28
C SER A 36 -1.97 6.37 -12.20
N ASP A 37 -1.37 6.09 -11.04
CA ASP A 37 -2.02 5.42 -9.91
C ASP A 37 -2.68 6.39 -8.92
N LEU A 38 -2.57 7.70 -9.14
CA LEU A 38 -3.00 8.72 -8.17
C LEU A 38 -4.45 8.52 -7.70
N SER A 39 -5.37 8.22 -8.63
CA SER A 39 -6.78 7.96 -8.29
C SER A 39 -6.94 6.69 -7.44
N HIS A 40 -6.18 5.62 -7.72
CA HIS A 40 -6.20 4.39 -6.94
C HIS A 40 -5.66 4.62 -5.53
N ILE A 41 -4.54 5.34 -5.39
CA ILE A 41 -3.95 5.66 -4.09
C ILE A 41 -4.93 6.49 -3.25
N TYR A 42 -5.53 7.51 -3.86
CA TYR A 42 -6.53 8.35 -3.21
C TYR A 42 -7.71 7.52 -2.68
N GLN A 43 -8.23 6.58 -3.47
CA GLN A 43 -9.32 5.70 -3.04
C GLN A 43 -8.89 4.69 -1.96
N LEU A 44 -7.71 4.07 -2.09
CA LEU A 44 -7.20 3.13 -1.08
C LEU A 44 -6.93 3.82 0.26
N PHE A 45 -6.41 5.04 0.22
CA PHE A 45 -6.22 5.85 1.42
C PHE A 45 -7.56 6.19 2.06
N TYR A 46 -8.61 6.47 1.28
CA TYR A 46 -9.95 6.63 1.84
C TYR A 46 -10.48 5.33 2.48
N GLN A 47 -10.33 4.19 1.81
CA GLN A 47 -10.82 2.89 2.30
C GLN A 47 -10.16 2.43 3.61
N ILE A 48 -8.87 2.73 3.86
CA ILE A 48 -8.25 2.45 5.15
C ILE A 48 -8.82 3.36 6.26
N HIS A 49 -9.18 4.61 5.95
CA HIS A 49 -9.85 5.50 6.91
C HIS A 49 -11.26 5.01 7.22
N GLU A 50 -12.00 4.49 6.23
CA GLU A 50 -13.29 3.82 6.45
C GLU A 50 -13.12 2.59 7.37
N TYR A 51 -12.15 1.73 7.08
CA TYR A 51 -11.88 0.53 7.88
C TYR A 51 -11.58 0.84 9.35
N HIS A 52 -10.92 1.97 9.63
CA HIS A 52 -10.61 2.42 10.98
C HIS A 52 -11.64 3.38 11.59
N ASN A 53 -12.73 3.70 10.88
CA ASN A 53 -13.73 4.69 11.29
C ASN A 53 -13.13 6.10 11.56
N TYR A 54 -12.16 6.50 10.73
CA TYR A 54 -11.45 7.79 10.80
C TYR A 54 -11.66 8.67 9.56
N THR A 55 -12.72 8.46 8.78
CA THR A 55 -13.01 9.26 7.56
C THR A 55 -13.11 10.76 7.83
N HIS A 56 -13.56 11.15 9.03
CA HIS A 56 -13.59 12.56 9.46
C HIS A 56 -12.21 13.23 9.54
N LEU A 57 -11.12 12.45 9.58
CA LEU A 57 -9.74 12.94 9.53
C LEU A 57 -9.19 13.01 8.09
N TYR A 58 -9.85 12.38 7.12
CA TYR A 58 -9.36 12.31 5.74
C TYR A 58 -9.59 13.63 5.01
N LYS A 59 -8.52 14.41 4.87
CA LYS A 59 -8.52 15.73 4.22
C LYS A 59 -7.71 15.77 2.93
N ALA A 60 -7.16 14.63 2.52
CA ALA A 60 -6.33 14.57 1.33
C ALA A 60 -7.15 14.93 0.08
N THR A 61 -6.49 15.51 -0.90
CA THR A 61 -6.96 15.68 -2.27
C THR A 61 -5.98 15.00 -3.22
N GLU A 62 -6.40 14.64 -4.43
CA GLU A 62 -5.47 14.10 -5.44
C GLU A 62 -4.30 15.05 -5.69
N SER A 63 -4.52 16.36 -5.73
CA SER A 63 -3.44 17.36 -5.87
C SER A 63 -2.45 17.33 -4.70
N SER A 64 -2.94 17.23 -3.45
CA SER A 64 -2.06 17.14 -2.29
C SER A 64 -1.22 15.85 -2.29
N LEU A 65 -1.80 14.73 -2.71
CA LEU A 65 -1.10 13.45 -2.81
C LEU A 65 -0.11 13.45 -3.98
N ALA A 66 -0.45 14.06 -5.12
CA ALA A 66 0.46 14.21 -6.24
C ALA A 66 1.71 15.01 -5.86
N ASN A 67 1.52 16.11 -5.12
CA ASN A 67 2.61 16.95 -4.62
C ASN A 67 3.48 16.22 -3.56
N LEU A 68 2.87 15.33 -2.77
CA LEU A 68 3.58 14.53 -1.76
C LEU A 68 4.41 13.41 -2.40
N LEU A 69 3.81 12.66 -3.33
CA LEU A 69 4.34 11.39 -3.83
C LEU A 69 5.16 11.53 -5.11
N PHE A 70 4.86 12.52 -5.96
CA PHE A 70 5.40 12.59 -7.33
C PHE A 70 6.03 13.95 -7.69
N LYS A 71 6.28 14.79 -6.69
CA LYS A 71 7.12 15.97 -6.84
C LYS A 71 8.58 15.53 -6.94
N GLU A 72 9.38 16.25 -7.73
CA GLU A 72 10.83 16.03 -7.79
C GLU A 72 11.44 16.02 -6.39
N ASN A 73 12.17 14.96 -6.09
CA ASN A 73 12.88 14.76 -4.84
C ASN A 73 14.38 14.71 -5.12
N PRO A 74 15.19 15.61 -4.53
CA PRO A 74 16.64 15.57 -4.73
C PRO A 74 17.32 14.38 -4.04
N LEU A 75 16.63 13.69 -3.13
CA LEU A 75 17.14 12.51 -2.45
C LEU A 75 16.98 11.24 -3.30
N PRO A 76 17.80 10.20 -3.04
CA PRO A 76 17.68 8.92 -3.74
C PRO A 76 16.29 8.28 -3.58
N LEU A 77 15.99 7.32 -4.45
CA LEU A 77 14.74 6.55 -4.39
C LEU A 77 14.52 5.98 -2.99
N PHE A 78 13.27 6.03 -2.51
CA PHE A 78 12.83 5.62 -1.17
C PHE A 78 13.23 6.53 0.01
N TYR A 79 13.97 7.62 -0.21
CA TYR A 79 14.17 8.62 0.86
C TYR A 79 12.95 9.54 1.07
N GLY A 80 12.02 9.58 0.12
CA GLY A 80 10.75 10.30 0.25
C GLY A 80 9.55 9.38 0.50
N PRO A 81 8.36 9.97 0.70
CA PRO A 81 7.08 9.26 0.72
C PRO A 81 6.91 8.36 -0.50
N SER A 82 6.73 7.07 -0.25
CA SER A 82 6.72 6.03 -1.26
C SER A 82 5.52 5.11 -1.08
N VAL A 83 4.85 4.77 -2.17
CA VAL A 83 3.76 3.78 -2.19
C VAL A 83 4.17 2.60 -3.05
N LEU A 84 4.21 1.41 -2.46
CA LEU A 84 4.21 0.17 -3.25
C LEU A 84 2.77 -0.31 -3.41
N LEU A 85 2.40 -0.66 -4.65
CA LEU A 85 1.12 -1.27 -4.97
C LEU A 85 1.32 -2.76 -5.20
N LEU A 86 0.37 -3.57 -4.71
CA LEU A 86 0.25 -4.97 -5.08
C LEU A 86 -0.90 -5.12 -6.06
N GLU A 87 -0.56 -5.56 -7.26
CA GLU A 87 -1.50 -5.88 -8.32
C GLU A 87 -1.76 -7.38 -8.37
N VAL A 88 -2.96 -7.75 -8.79
CA VAL A 88 -3.37 -9.13 -9.02
C VAL A 88 -3.89 -9.30 -10.44
N SER A 89 -3.80 -10.51 -10.99
CA SER A 89 -4.39 -10.86 -12.27
C SER A 89 -4.72 -12.36 -12.35
N PRO A 90 -5.76 -12.77 -13.09
CA PRO A 90 -6.02 -14.18 -13.38
C PRO A 90 -4.99 -14.78 -14.36
N THR A 91 -4.24 -13.95 -15.08
CA THR A 91 -3.21 -14.41 -16.02
C THR A 91 -1.83 -13.86 -15.66
N PRO A 92 -0.73 -14.52 -16.07
CA PRO A 92 0.62 -14.06 -15.76
C PRO A 92 0.86 -12.59 -16.14
N PHE A 93 1.61 -11.89 -15.29
CA PHE A 93 2.23 -10.63 -15.68
C PHE A 93 3.38 -10.91 -16.64
N ASN A 94 3.53 -10.06 -17.66
CA ASN A 94 4.75 -10.07 -18.45
C ASN A 94 5.93 -9.72 -17.55
N GLU A 95 7.09 -10.25 -17.88
CA GLU A 95 8.35 -9.78 -17.30
C GLU A 95 8.37 -8.25 -17.36
N PRO A 96 8.88 -7.57 -16.32
CA PRO A 96 9.01 -6.13 -16.36
C PRO A 96 9.79 -5.79 -17.63
N LYS A 97 9.12 -5.16 -18.61
CA LYS A 97 9.84 -4.33 -19.58
C LYS A 97 10.71 -3.42 -18.70
N ASN A 98 11.95 -3.13 -19.07
CA ASN A 98 12.77 -2.16 -18.32
C ASN A 98 12.00 -0.83 -18.23
N THR A 99 11.14 -0.69 -17.23
CA THR A 99 10.14 0.36 -17.13
C THR A 99 10.69 1.35 -16.16
N THR A 100 11.07 2.47 -16.76
CA THR A 100 11.52 3.75 -16.20
C THR A 100 12.86 3.74 -15.48
N ASN A 101 13.56 4.88 -15.59
CA ASN A 101 14.86 5.18 -14.99
C ASN A 101 14.81 5.27 -13.44
N GLU A 102 13.90 4.54 -12.80
CA GLU A 102 13.62 4.54 -11.37
C GLU A 102 14.01 3.17 -10.81
N GLY A 103 15.14 3.10 -10.11
CA GLY A 103 15.88 1.87 -9.77
C GLY A 103 15.19 0.72 -9.01
N PHE A 104 13.86 0.65 -8.92
CA PHE A 104 13.12 -0.46 -8.31
C PHE A 104 12.55 -1.42 -9.37
N LYS A 105 12.91 -2.69 -9.30
CA LYS A 105 12.38 -3.74 -10.17
C LYS A 105 11.11 -4.35 -9.57
N PRO A 106 9.99 -4.44 -10.31
CA PRO A 106 8.79 -5.09 -9.82
C PRO A 106 9.04 -6.55 -9.40
N VAL A 107 8.39 -6.98 -8.32
CA VAL A 107 8.47 -8.35 -7.81
C VAL A 107 7.25 -9.12 -8.28
N LEU A 108 7.48 -10.18 -9.07
CA LEU A 108 6.43 -11.07 -9.56
C LEU A 108 6.35 -12.32 -8.68
N THR A 109 5.14 -12.73 -8.32
CA THR A 109 4.88 -13.94 -7.51
C THR A 109 3.52 -14.51 -7.86
N THR A 110 3.28 -15.79 -7.57
CA THR A 110 1.98 -16.42 -7.75
C THR A 110 1.49 -17.06 -6.45
N PHE A 111 0.18 -17.12 -6.26
CA PHE A 111 -0.46 -17.79 -5.13
C PHE A 111 -1.50 -18.79 -5.64
N ASP A 112 -1.49 -19.99 -5.08
CA ASP A 112 -2.57 -20.96 -5.29
C ASP A 112 -3.76 -20.60 -4.39
N LEU A 113 -4.91 -20.37 -5.03
CA LEU A 113 -6.16 -20.01 -4.37
C LEU A 113 -6.89 -21.27 -3.91
N LYS A 114 -7.11 -21.39 -2.60
CA LYS A 114 -7.98 -22.43 -2.02
C LYS A 114 -9.46 -22.18 -2.29
N PHE A 115 -9.84 -20.91 -2.41
CA PHE A 115 -11.20 -20.46 -2.67
C PHE A 115 -11.18 -19.36 -3.74
N PRO A 116 -12.25 -19.25 -4.55
CA PRO A 116 -12.37 -18.16 -5.51
C PRO A 116 -12.25 -16.78 -4.85
N VAL A 117 -11.58 -15.86 -5.54
CA VAL A 117 -11.54 -14.44 -5.18
C VAL A 117 -12.43 -13.68 -6.15
N VAL A 118 -13.33 -12.87 -5.62
CA VAL A 118 -14.24 -12.03 -6.43
C VAL A 118 -13.75 -10.59 -6.40
N GLU A 119 -13.32 -10.10 -7.54
CA GLU A 119 -13.11 -8.67 -7.79
C GLU A 119 -14.47 -8.04 -8.10
N GLY A 120 -14.98 -7.25 -7.16
CA GLY A 120 -16.26 -6.55 -7.30
C GLY A 120 -16.15 -5.08 -7.69
N GLN A 121 -14.94 -4.52 -7.72
CA GLN A 121 -14.65 -3.13 -8.02
C GLN A 121 -13.76 -3.04 -9.26
N VAL A 122 -14.21 -3.71 -10.32
CA VAL A 122 -13.44 -3.98 -11.54
C VAL A 122 -13.00 -2.70 -12.23
N GLU A 123 -13.88 -1.70 -12.36
CA GLU A 123 -13.55 -0.45 -13.06
C GLU A 123 -12.77 0.51 -12.17
N GLU A 124 -13.09 0.56 -10.87
CA GLU A 124 -12.49 1.48 -9.91
C GLU A 124 -11.03 1.14 -9.63
N PHE A 125 -10.68 -0.15 -9.61
CA PHE A 125 -9.33 -0.63 -9.28
C PHE A 125 -8.63 -1.37 -10.41
N ARG A 126 -9.09 -1.24 -11.66
CA ARG A 126 -8.34 -1.71 -12.84
C ARG A 126 -7.01 -0.96 -12.92
N SER A 127 -5.91 -1.70 -12.97
CA SER A 127 -4.59 -1.09 -13.15
C SER A 127 -4.51 -0.30 -14.44
N LYS A 128 -3.83 0.85 -14.38
CA LYS A 128 -3.52 1.73 -15.51
C LYS A 128 -2.01 1.79 -15.77
N TYR A 129 -1.26 0.83 -15.26
CA TYR A 129 0.20 0.84 -15.32
C TYR A 129 0.75 0.42 -16.68
N ASP A 130 0.13 -0.59 -17.29
CA ASP A 130 0.49 -1.14 -18.59
C ASP A 130 -0.77 -1.55 -19.38
N ASP A 131 -0.59 -2.08 -20.59
CA ASP A 131 -1.68 -2.46 -21.49
C ASP A 131 -2.48 -3.70 -21.01
N LYS A 132 -2.18 -4.21 -19.81
CA LYS A 132 -2.81 -5.41 -19.24
C LYS A 132 -4.16 -5.04 -18.63
N ASN A 133 -5.23 -5.43 -19.33
CA ASN A 133 -6.59 -5.08 -18.95
C ASN A 133 -7.18 -5.94 -17.81
N ASP A 134 -6.58 -7.08 -17.46
CA ASP A 134 -7.04 -7.98 -16.40
C ASP A 134 -6.21 -7.88 -15.11
N ALA A 135 -5.55 -6.73 -14.89
CA ALA A 135 -4.82 -6.45 -13.67
C ALA A 135 -5.61 -5.50 -12.75
N TYR A 136 -5.63 -5.80 -11.45
CA TYR A 136 -6.37 -5.03 -10.44
C TYR A 136 -5.50 -4.68 -9.24
N ILE A 137 -5.64 -3.48 -8.67
CA ILE A 137 -4.88 -3.05 -7.49
C ILE A 137 -5.44 -3.72 -6.23
N ALA A 138 -4.82 -4.75 -5.67
CA ALA A 138 -5.34 -5.46 -4.50
C ALA A 138 -5.07 -4.75 -3.15
N GLY A 139 -4.00 -3.96 -3.08
CA GLY A 139 -3.60 -3.29 -1.85
C GLY A 139 -2.34 -2.44 -2.02
N TYR A 140 -1.91 -1.81 -0.94
CA TYR A 140 -0.74 -0.94 -0.93
C TYR A 140 0.02 -0.99 0.40
N ALA A 141 1.27 -0.54 0.34
CA ALA A 141 2.08 -0.15 1.48
C ALA A 141 2.56 1.30 1.30
N PHE A 142 2.39 2.13 2.32
CA PHE A 142 2.86 3.52 2.33
C PHE A 142 3.90 3.70 3.44
N PHE A 143 5.07 4.24 3.08
CA PHE A 143 6.22 4.39 3.96
C PHE A 143 7.12 5.53 3.48
N TYR A 144 8.01 5.98 4.35
CA TYR A 144 8.99 7.04 4.06
C TYR A 144 10.24 6.83 4.91
N ALA A 145 11.36 7.40 4.47
CA ALA A 145 12.58 7.35 5.27
C ALA A 145 12.43 8.19 6.56
N ASN A 146 12.89 7.64 7.67
CA ASN A 146 13.14 8.34 8.92
C ASN A 146 14.65 8.30 9.21
N TYR A 147 15.07 8.82 10.37
CA TYR A 147 16.46 8.76 10.81
C TYR A 147 16.55 8.40 12.29
N SER A 148 17.39 7.41 12.62
CA SER A 148 17.72 7.08 14.00
C SER A 148 19.01 7.76 14.41
N CYS A 149 18.94 8.67 15.38
CA CYS A 149 20.14 9.24 16.00
C CYS A 149 20.91 8.23 16.87
N PHE A 150 20.26 7.16 17.31
CA PHE A 150 20.91 6.10 18.10
C PHE A 150 21.79 5.19 17.24
N TYR A 151 21.37 4.93 16.00
CA TYR A 151 22.10 4.08 15.06
C TYR A 151 22.87 4.86 13.98
N ASP A 152 22.73 6.19 13.96
CA ASP A 152 23.29 7.11 12.97
C ASP A 152 23.01 6.68 11.52
N LYS A 153 21.79 6.19 11.28
CA LYS A 153 21.38 5.62 10.00
C LYS A 153 19.88 5.83 9.74
N PRO A 154 19.48 5.93 8.46
CA PRO A 154 18.09 5.96 8.09
C PRO A 154 17.40 4.60 8.35
N GLY A 155 16.08 4.67 8.55
CA GLY A 155 15.16 3.56 8.54
C GLY A 155 13.97 3.89 7.64
N PHE A 156 12.96 3.01 7.61
CA PHE A 156 11.62 3.39 7.14
C PHE A 156 10.67 3.54 8.30
N TYR A 157 9.92 4.63 8.30
CA TYR A 157 8.65 4.67 8.98
C TYR A 157 7.57 4.09 8.06
N PHE A 158 6.97 2.99 8.51
CA PHE A 158 5.95 2.21 7.84
C PHE A 158 4.57 2.71 8.27
N GLU A 159 4.04 3.67 7.53
CA GLU A 159 2.82 4.38 7.87
C GLU A 159 1.58 3.49 7.81
N SER A 160 1.42 2.74 6.71
CA SER A 160 0.24 1.87 6.57
C SER A 160 0.42 0.73 5.57
N LEU A 161 -0.30 -0.35 5.84
CA LEU A 161 -0.49 -1.51 4.97
C LEU A 161 -1.98 -1.80 4.89
N TYR A 162 -2.53 -1.84 3.68
CA TYR A 162 -3.95 -2.12 3.48
C TYR A 162 -4.16 -3.01 2.26
N PHE A 163 -5.12 -3.91 2.40
CA PHE A 163 -5.65 -4.72 1.32
C PHE A 163 -7.17 -4.54 1.26
N ARG A 164 -7.69 -4.44 0.04
CA ARG A 164 -9.13 -4.54 -0.22
C ARG A 164 -9.64 -5.90 0.26
N GLU A 165 -10.89 -5.94 0.69
CA GLU A 165 -11.43 -7.07 1.46
C GLU A 165 -11.26 -8.43 0.77
N SER A 166 -11.54 -8.51 -0.53
CA SER A 166 -11.43 -9.73 -1.35
C SER A 166 -10.03 -10.34 -1.38
N TYR A 167 -8.98 -9.57 -1.09
CA TYR A 167 -7.58 -10.01 -1.19
C TYR A 167 -6.90 -10.27 0.16
N ARG A 168 -7.67 -10.17 1.26
CA ARG A 168 -7.14 -10.43 2.60
C ARG A 168 -6.98 -11.93 2.85
N LYS A 169 -6.07 -12.28 3.77
CA LYS A 169 -5.79 -13.67 4.19
C LYS A 169 -5.27 -14.61 3.09
N LEU A 170 -4.78 -14.06 1.97
CA LEU A 170 -4.16 -14.82 0.88
C LEU A 170 -2.62 -14.92 0.99
N GLY A 171 -2.02 -14.39 2.06
CA GLY A 171 -0.56 -14.35 2.25
C GLY A 171 0.15 -13.18 1.57
N MET A 172 -0.56 -12.39 0.75
CA MET A 172 -0.04 -11.23 0.01
C MET A 172 0.55 -10.12 0.91
N GLY A 173 0.06 -9.99 2.14
CA GLY A 173 0.64 -9.04 3.11
C GLY A 173 2.11 -9.31 3.42
N LYS A 174 2.52 -10.59 3.49
CA LYS A 174 3.91 -10.97 3.73
C LYS A 174 4.80 -10.59 2.54
N LEU A 175 4.30 -10.78 1.32
CA LEU A 175 4.98 -10.37 0.09
C LEU A 175 5.20 -8.84 0.09
N LEU A 176 4.15 -8.07 0.34
CA LEU A 176 4.24 -6.61 0.26
C LEU A 176 5.12 -6.01 1.38
N PHE A 177 4.91 -6.42 2.64
CA PHE A 177 5.76 -5.98 3.75
C PHE A 177 7.21 -6.46 3.60
N GLY A 178 7.41 -7.72 3.20
CA GLY A 178 8.74 -8.28 2.94
C GLY A 178 9.49 -7.57 1.81
N THR A 179 8.75 -7.04 0.82
CA THR A 179 9.34 -6.20 -0.24
C THR A 179 9.87 -4.89 0.33
N VAL A 180 9.09 -4.22 1.20
CA VAL A 180 9.55 -2.98 1.88
C VAL A 180 10.75 -3.25 2.78
N ALA A 181 10.73 -4.32 3.57
CA ALA A 181 11.87 -4.73 4.40
C ALA A 181 13.12 -5.04 3.57
N SER A 182 12.95 -5.69 2.41
CA SER A 182 14.07 -5.97 1.48
C SER A 182 14.65 -4.70 0.90
N ILE A 183 13.82 -3.70 0.56
CA ILE A 183 14.29 -2.39 0.11
C ILE A 183 15.11 -1.72 1.21
N ALA A 184 14.62 -1.71 2.46
CA ALA A 184 15.35 -1.12 3.58
C ALA A 184 16.73 -1.77 3.76
N ALA A 185 16.77 -3.09 3.84
CA ALA A 185 18.00 -3.85 4.02
C ALA A 185 19.00 -3.61 2.88
N ASN A 186 18.55 -3.61 1.62
CA ASN A 186 19.40 -3.38 0.46
C ASN A 186 19.93 -1.94 0.37
N ASN A 187 19.23 -0.96 0.96
CA ASN A 187 19.72 0.42 1.08
C ASN A 187 20.58 0.64 2.33
N GLY A 188 20.84 -0.39 3.14
CA GLY A 188 21.60 -0.28 4.38
C GLY A 188 20.85 0.44 5.51
N PHE A 189 19.52 0.52 5.41
CA PHE A 189 18.68 1.13 6.44
C PHE A 189 18.60 0.20 7.65
N VAL A 190 18.48 0.77 8.84
CA VAL A 190 18.56 0.00 10.10
C VAL A 190 17.24 -0.61 10.56
N SER A 191 16.11 -0.05 10.13
CA SER A 191 14.81 -0.48 10.62
C SER A 191 13.70 -0.28 9.58
N VAL A 192 12.62 -1.03 9.78
CA VAL A 192 11.28 -0.70 9.31
C VAL A 192 10.41 -0.66 10.56
N GLU A 193 10.01 0.54 10.98
CA GLU A 193 9.28 0.78 12.23
C GLU A 193 7.92 1.43 11.96
N GLY A 194 6.97 1.30 12.88
CA GLY A 194 5.65 1.88 12.71
C GLY A 194 4.77 1.66 13.92
N ILE A 195 3.53 2.13 13.85
CA ILE A 195 2.56 2.00 14.95
C ILE A 195 1.61 0.84 14.66
N ILE A 196 1.48 -0.05 15.64
CA ILE A 196 0.54 -1.17 15.60
C ILE A 196 -0.58 -0.87 16.59
N ALA A 197 -1.82 -0.75 16.09
CA ALA A 197 -2.95 -0.44 16.93
C ALA A 197 -3.30 -1.61 17.86
N VAL A 198 -3.36 -1.33 19.17
CA VAL A 198 -3.57 -2.33 20.25
C VAL A 198 -4.84 -3.16 20.05
N TRP A 199 -5.91 -2.56 19.52
CA TRP A 199 -7.19 -3.26 19.30
C TRP A 199 -7.13 -4.25 18.12
N ASN A 200 -6.14 -4.13 17.22
CA ASN A 200 -6.06 -4.95 16.01
C ASN A 200 -5.14 -6.16 16.21
N LYS A 201 -5.63 -7.15 16.96
CA LYS A 201 -4.87 -8.39 17.23
C LYS A 201 -4.35 -9.08 15.96
N LYS A 202 -5.12 -9.06 14.86
CA LYS A 202 -4.68 -9.66 13.59
C LYS A 202 -3.45 -8.97 13.01
N SER A 203 -3.39 -7.64 13.10
CA SER A 203 -2.23 -6.85 12.69
C SER A 203 -1.02 -7.12 13.58
N TYR A 204 -1.24 -7.16 14.90
CA TYR A 204 -0.21 -7.54 15.88
C TYR A 204 0.38 -8.92 15.56
N ASP A 205 -0.46 -9.95 15.45
CA ASP A 205 -0.02 -11.32 15.14
C ASP A 205 0.69 -11.39 13.77
N PHE A 206 0.26 -10.59 12.79
CA PHE A 206 0.92 -10.50 11.49
C PHE A 206 2.37 -9.99 11.62
N TYR A 207 2.59 -8.87 12.31
CA TYR A 207 3.92 -8.27 12.44
C TYR A 207 4.86 -9.10 13.34
N ILE A 208 4.36 -9.66 14.45
CA ILE A 208 5.14 -10.60 15.28
C ILE A 208 5.62 -11.79 14.45
N ASN A 209 4.73 -12.38 13.63
CA ASN A 209 5.10 -13.50 12.75
C ASN A 209 6.09 -13.12 11.64
N MET A 210 6.28 -11.83 11.37
CA MET A 210 7.31 -11.30 10.46
C MET A 210 8.63 -10.98 11.18
N GLY A 211 8.69 -11.15 12.51
CA GLY A 211 9.88 -10.86 13.32
C GLY A 211 9.97 -9.40 13.80
N VAL A 212 8.89 -8.62 13.73
CA VAL A 212 8.84 -7.28 14.30
C VAL A 212 8.81 -7.37 15.83
N GLU A 213 9.74 -6.68 16.49
CA GLU A 213 9.77 -6.53 17.94
C GLU A 213 8.79 -5.44 18.40
N ILE A 214 8.13 -5.66 19.54
CA ILE A 214 7.17 -4.72 20.13
C ILE A 214 7.74 -4.19 21.44
N PHE A 215 7.88 -2.88 21.53
CA PHE A 215 8.43 -2.19 22.71
C PHE A 215 7.30 -1.55 23.53
N ASP A 216 6.73 -2.31 24.47
CA ASP A 216 5.57 -1.89 25.29
C ASP A 216 5.92 -0.84 26.36
N GLU A 217 7.20 -0.60 26.63
CA GLU A 217 7.68 0.44 27.54
C GLU A 217 7.54 1.85 26.96
N PHE A 218 7.42 1.98 25.63
CA PHE A 218 7.22 3.27 24.99
C PHE A 218 5.74 3.63 24.86
N ARG A 219 5.47 4.92 24.68
CA ARG A 219 4.13 5.46 24.47
C ARG A 219 4.14 6.28 23.18
N TYR A 220 3.09 6.13 22.38
CA TYR A 220 2.86 7.02 21.25
C TYR A 220 2.31 8.36 21.75
N GLY A 221 3.04 9.44 21.46
CA GLY A 221 2.64 10.81 21.78
C GLY A 221 2.34 11.60 20.51
N LYS A 222 1.28 12.42 20.54
CA LYS A 222 0.90 13.28 19.42
C LYS A 222 0.42 14.64 19.92
N LEU A 223 1.11 15.71 19.50
CA LEU A 223 0.62 17.09 19.61
C LEU A 223 -0.04 17.47 18.27
N HIS A 224 -1.33 17.80 18.28
CA HIS A 224 -2.09 18.09 17.06
C HIS A 224 -3.20 19.12 17.29
N GLY A 225 -3.80 19.59 16.19
CA GLY A 225 -4.96 20.49 16.22
C GLY A 225 -4.66 21.81 16.91
N GLU A 226 -5.62 22.32 17.67
CA GLU A 226 -5.51 23.62 18.37
C GLU A 226 -4.33 23.66 19.33
N ASN A 227 -4.00 22.56 20.01
CA ASN A 227 -2.85 22.54 20.92
C ASN A 227 -1.53 22.69 20.19
N LEU A 228 -1.39 22.14 18.98
CA LEU A 228 -0.22 22.40 18.14
C LEU A 228 -0.19 23.86 17.67
N GLN A 229 -1.34 24.39 17.25
CA GLN A 229 -1.43 25.77 16.75
C GLN A 229 -1.06 26.79 17.82
N LYS A 230 -1.47 26.58 19.08
CA LYS A 230 -1.07 27.43 20.21
C LYS A 230 0.45 27.63 20.29
N TYR A 231 1.25 26.58 20.09
CA TYR A 231 2.72 26.70 20.12
C TYR A 231 3.30 27.44 18.91
N ALA A 232 2.63 27.42 17.76
CA ALA A 232 3.02 28.26 16.62
C ALA A 232 2.76 29.74 16.93
N ASP A 233 1.63 30.05 17.55
CA ASP A 233 1.19 31.41 17.87
C ASP A 233 1.94 32.03 19.07
N ILE A 234 2.56 31.20 19.92
CA ILE A 234 3.40 31.66 21.06
C ILE A 234 4.58 32.53 20.59
N LYS A 235 5.09 32.35 19.36
CA LYS A 235 6.18 33.20 18.84
C LYS A 235 5.80 34.68 18.65
N ASP A 236 4.51 35.01 18.64
CA ASP A 236 4.03 36.39 18.52
C ASP A 236 3.79 37.10 19.87
N LYS A 237 4.02 36.41 21.00
CA LYS A 237 3.94 36.99 22.35
C LYS A 237 5.16 36.58 23.16
N ASN A 238 6.08 37.52 23.38
CA ASN A 238 7.08 37.43 24.45
C ASN A 238 6.37 36.99 25.75
N ASP A 239 6.60 35.78 26.24
CA ASP A 239 7.18 35.59 27.57
C ASP A 239 7.47 34.13 27.94
N GLN A 240 8.56 34.05 28.71
CA GLN A 240 9.11 33.00 29.57
C GLN A 240 8.25 31.75 29.84
N GLY A 241 8.83 30.60 29.48
CA GLY A 241 8.54 29.30 30.10
C GLY A 241 9.64 28.32 29.75
N SER A 242 10.47 27.95 30.74
CA SER A 242 11.59 27.03 30.55
C SER A 242 11.09 25.61 30.27
N CYS A 243 11.87 24.85 29.50
CA CYS A 243 11.95 23.40 29.70
C CYS A 243 12.63 23.09 31.03
#